data_AF-A0A2I0IH15-F1
#
_entry.id   AF-A0A2I0IH15-F1
#
_cell.length_a   1.000
_cell.length_b   1.000
_cell.length_c   1.000
_cell.angle_alpha   90.00
_cell.angle_beta   90.00
_cell.angle_gamma   90.00
#
_symmetry.space_group_name_H-M   'P 1'
#
loop_
_entity.id
_entity.type
_entity.pdbx_description
1 polymer ?
#
loop_
_entity_poly.entity_id
_entity_poly.type
_entity_poly.pdbx_seq_one_letter_code
_entity_poly.pdbx_strand_id
1 'polypeptide(L)'
;MKRGGQEIYVGPLGRHSCHLIKYFEGIQGVSKIRDGCNPATWMLEVTSSAQELALGVDFTDLYRNSDSYRRNKALIQELSRTPPGSKDLYFPTKYSQSFFTQCMACLWKQHWSYWRNPSYTAVRFLFTTFIALMFGTMFWDLGSKT
;
A
#
# COMPACT_ATOMS: atom_id res chain seq x y z
N MET A 1 7.84 1.75 11.03
CA MET A 1 7.27 0.57 11.72
C MET A 1 8.39 -0.44 11.92
N LYS A 2 8.49 -1.01 13.12
CA LYS A 2 9.44 -2.09 13.41
C LYS A 2 8.99 -3.36 12.70
N ARG A 3 9.93 -4.27 12.44
CA ARG A 3 9.65 -5.60 11.87
C ARG A 3 8.59 -6.29 12.75
N GLY A 4 7.49 -6.74 12.12
CA GLY A 4 6.30 -7.21 12.84
C GLY A 4 5.14 -6.22 12.92
N GLY A 5 5.25 -5.05 12.28
CA GLY A 5 4.15 -4.08 12.16
C GLY A 5 3.92 -3.22 13.39
N GLN A 6 4.89 -3.18 14.30
CA GLN A 6 4.80 -2.38 15.53
C GLN A 6 5.16 -0.91 15.28
N GLU A 7 4.45 -0.04 15.98
CA GLU A 7 4.62 1.42 15.92
C GLU A 7 5.74 1.86 16.85
N ILE A 8 6.65 2.69 16.34
CA ILE A 8 7.77 3.27 17.10
C ILE A 8 7.68 4.80 17.18
N TYR A 9 6.81 5.39 16.37
CA TYR A 9 6.47 6.81 16.35
C TYR A 9 5.19 6.99 15.53
N VAL A 10 4.19 7.68 16.09
CA VAL A 10 3.03 8.18 15.35
C VAL A 10 2.78 9.61 15.81
N GLY A 11 2.95 10.56 14.89
CA GLY A 11 2.81 11.97 15.18
C GLY A 11 3.13 12.84 13.96
N PRO A 12 2.88 14.15 14.06
CA PRO A 12 3.20 15.08 13.00
C PRO A 12 4.71 15.20 12.83
N LEU A 13 5.19 15.14 11.59
CA LEU A 13 6.62 15.32 11.31
C LEU A 13 7.12 16.72 11.68
N GLY A 14 6.27 17.74 11.51
CA GLY A 14 6.65 19.15 11.64
C GLY A 14 7.43 19.65 10.42
N ARG A 15 7.72 20.96 10.39
CA ARG A 15 8.50 21.58 9.31
C ARG A 15 9.91 21.00 9.31
N HIS A 16 10.38 20.53 8.17
CA HIS A 16 11.67 19.82 8.03
C HIS A 16 11.82 18.63 9.00
N SER A 17 10.73 17.92 9.30
CA SER A 17 10.71 16.74 10.18
C SER A 17 11.20 17.00 11.61
N CYS A 18 11.17 18.24 12.08
CA CYS A 18 11.77 18.64 13.35
C CYS A 18 11.15 17.94 14.57
N HIS A 19 9.87 17.57 14.54
CA HIS A 19 9.23 16.87 15.67
C HIS A 19 9.65 15.40 15.72
N LEU A 20 9.79 14.76 14.56
CA LEU A 20 10.30 13.39 14.47
C LEU A 20 11.76 13.33 14.94
N ILE A 21 12.58 14.29 14.49
CA ILE A 21 13.99 14.39 14.90
C ILE A 21 14.08 14.57 16.41
N LYS A 22 13.37 15.56 16.98
CA LYS A 22 13.34 15.81 18.43
C LYS A 22 12.90 14.60 19.24
N TYR A 23 11.95 13.80 18.74
CA TYR A 23 11.48 12.62 19.43
C TYR A 23 12.58 11.56 19.56
N PHE A 24 13.24 11.20 18.44
CA PHE A 24 14.28 10.17 18.46
C PHE A 24 15.57 10.67 19.10
N GLU A 25 15.96 11.94 18.90
CA GLU A 25 17.10 12.54 19.61
C GLU A 25 16.89 12.67 21.12
N GLY A 26 15.63 12.65 21.59
CA GLY A 26 15.30 12.61 23.00
C GLY A 26 15.53 11.24 23.67
N ILE A 27 15.76 10.19 22.88
CA ILE A 27 16.05 8.85 23.38
C ILE A 27 17.55 8.74 23.66
N GLN A 28 17.90 8.38 24.89
CA GLN A 28 19.30 8.29 25.30
C GLN A 28 20.08 7.29 24.42
N GLY A 29 21.21 7.76 23.87
CA GLY A 29 22.11 6.96 23.04
C GLY A 29 21.81 7.01 21.53
N VAL A 30 20.67 7.57 21.10
CA VAL A 30 20.42 7.82 19.67
C VAL A 30 21.35 8.91 19.14
N SER A 31 21.98 8.66 17.99
CA SER A 31 22.86 9.63 17.34
C SER A 31 22.06 10.79 16.74
N LYS A 32 22.56 12.01 16.92
CA LYS A 32 21.95 13.21 16.31
C LYS A 32 21.99 13.15 14.79
N ILE A 33 21.01 13.77 14.16
CA ILE A 33 20.99 13.87 12.69
C ILE A 33 22.12 14.78 12.21
N ARG A 34 22.79 14.37 11.13
CA ARG A 34 23.82 15.18 10.46
C ARG A 34 23.18 16.22 9.56
N ASP A 35 23.81 17.39 9.45
CA ASP A 35 23.34 18.42 8.53
C ASP A 35 23.35 17.93 7.08
N GLY A 36 22.33 18.31 6.31
CA GLY A 36 22.09 17.82 4.96
C GLY A 36 21.62 16.36 4.84
N CYS A 37 21.48 15.61 5.94
CA CYS A 37 20.96 14.24 5.91
C CYS A 37 19.43 14.22 5.75
N ASN A 38 18.91 13.26 5.00
CA ASN A 38 17.47 13.04 4.89
C ASN A 38 16.93 12.46 6.22
N PRO A 39 15.97 13.13 6.90
CA PRO A 39 15.42 12.65 8.17
C PRO A 39 14.76 11.28 8.10
N ALA A 40 14.20 10.89 6.95
CA ALA A 40 13.60 9.57 6.78
C ALA A 40 14.68 8.47 6.77
N THR A 41 15.82 8.72 6.10
CA THR A 41 16.96 7.80 6.08
C THR A 41 17.57 7.67 7.46
N TRP A 42 17.88 8.80 8.11
CA TRP A 42 18.43 8.82 9.46
C TRP A 42 17.53 8.08 10.46
N MET A 43 16.21 8.28 10.40
CA MET A 43 15.27 7.58 11.28
C MET A 43 15.38 6.05 11.12
N LEU A 44 15.45 5.54 9.90
CA LEU A 44 15.60 4.10 9.66
C LEU A 44 16.92 3.54 10.18
N GLU A 45 18.01 4.32 10.10
CA GLU A 45 19.33 3.92 10.60
C GLU A 45 19.34 3.82 12.13
N VAL A 46 18.83 4.84 12.82
CA VAL A 46 18.84 4.90 14.29
C VAL A 46 17.82 3.95 14.93
N THR A 47 16.76 3.58 14.21
CA THR A 47 15.76 2.60 14.68
C THR A 47 15.99 1.20 14.12
N SER A 48 17.17 0.91 13.58
CA SER A 48 17.51 -0.42 13.07
C SER A 48 17.57 -1.44 14.21
N SER A 49 17.30 -2.72 13.93
CA SER A 49 17.37 -3.78 14.95
C SER A 49 18.76 -3.92 15.58
N ALA A 50 19.82 -3.61 14.82
CA ALA A 50 21.18 -3.57 15.34
C ALA A 50 21.36 -2.45 16.38
N GLN A 51 20.81 -1.26 16.11
CA GLN A 51 20.86 -0.16 17.07
C GLN A 51 19.98 -0.38 18.29
N GLU A 52 18.81 -0.99 18.10
CA GLU A 52 17.94 -1.37 19.19
C GLU A 52 18.64 -2.33 20.19
N LEU A 53 19.35 -3.34 19.65
CA LEU A 53 20.20 -4.24 20.43
C LEU A 53 21.37 -3.52 21.11
N ALA A 54 22.06 -2.62 20.40
CA ALA A 54 23.20 -1.88 20.94
C ALA A 54 22.81 -0.92 22.06
N LEU A 55 21.62 -0.32 21.97
CA LEU A 55 21.06 0.57 22.98
C LEU A 55 20.37 -0.18 24.12
N GLY A 56 20.04 -1.46 23.93
CA GLY A 56 19.32 -2.26 24.92
C GLY A 56 17.89 -1.76 25.19
N VAL A 57 17.27 -1.11 24.20
CA VAL A 57 15.91 -0.57 24.30
C VAL A 57 14.95 -1.33 23.39
N ASP A 58 13.65 -1.22 23.62
CA ASP A 58 12.63 -1.54 22.61
C ASP A 58 11.92 -0.25 22.20
N PHE A 59 12.10 0.17 20.95
CA PHE A 59 11.49 1.41 20.45
C PHE A 59 9.97 1.37 20.45
N THR A 60 9.36 0.18 20.34
CA THR A 60 7.91 -0.01 20.46
C THR A 60 7.45 0.31 21.88
N ASP A 61 8.17 -0.19 22.88
CA ASP A 61 7.81 0.03 24.29
C ASP A 61 8.06 1.48 24.71
N LEU A 62 9.15 2.08 24.25
CA LEU A 62 9.41 3.51 24.42
C LEU A 62 8.25 4.35 23.87
N TYR A 63 7.78 4.02 22.66
CA TYR A 63 6.64 4.71 22.07
C TYR A 63 5.35 4.50 22.86
N ARG A 64 5.01 3.26 23.25
CA ARG A 64 3.82 2.95 24.05
C ARG A 64 3.78 3.70 25.39
N ASN A 65 4.94 3.93 25.99
CA ASN A 65 5.06 4.65 27.26
C ASN A 65 5.15 6.18 27.08
N SER A 66 5.29 6.67 25.85
CA SER A 66 5.42 8.10 25.55
C SER A 66 4.12 8.89 25.75
N ASP A 67 4.25 10.20 26.00
CA ASP A 67 3.12 11.14 26.00
C ASP A 67 2.39 11.18 24.65
N SER A 68 3.12 11.00 23.54
CA SER A 68 2.55 10.98 22.20
C SER A 68 1.57 9.83 22.01
N TYR A 69 1.91 8.63 22.47
CA TYR A 69 1.00 7.48 22.43
C TYR A 69 -0.25 7.72 23.29
N ARG A 70 -0.09 8.25 24.51
CA ARG A 70 -1.22 8.59 25.40
C ARG A 70 -2.16 9.61 24.77
N ARG A 71 -1.62 10.69 24.20
CA ARG A 71 -2.40 11.72 23.49
C ARG A 71 -3.12 11.14 22.27
N ASN A 72 -2.45 10.31 21.48
CA ASN A 72 -3.06 9.67 20.31
C ASN A 72 -4.20 8.74 20.73
N LYS A 73 -4.04 7.95 21.80
CA LYS A 73 -5.11 7.09 22.32
C LYS A 73 -6.31 7.89 22.84
N ALA A 74 -6.05 8.99 23.56
CA ALA A 74 -7.12 9.88 24.02
C ALA A 74 -7.87 10.50 22.83
N LEU A 75 -7.15 11.00 21.82
CA LEU A 75 -7.75 11.56 20.60
C LEU A 75 -8.57 10.52 19.83
N ILE A 76 -8.06 9.29 19.69
CA ILE A 76 -8.81 8.19 19.06
C ILE A 76 -10.10 7.94 19.84
N GLN A 77 -10.06 7.91 21.17
CA GLN A 77 -11.24 7.69 22.01
C GLN A 77 -12.26 8.83 21.87
N GLU A 78 -11.78 10.07 21.78
CA GLU A 78 -12.61 11.25 21.53
C GLU A 78 -13.28 11.18 20.16
N LEU A 79 -12.51 10.93 19.09
CA LEU A 79 -13.01 10.88 17.72
C LEU A 79 -13.88 9.64 17.43
N SER A 80 -13.73 8.57 18.22
CA SER A 80 -14.59 7.38 18.11
C SER A 80 -15.99 7.63 18.69
N ARG A 81 -16.20 8.73 19.43
CA ARG A 81 -17.53 9.11 19.94
C ARG A 81 -18.21 10.01 18.92
N THR A 82 -19.30 9.53 18.36
CA THR A 82 -20.15 10.27 17.43
C THR A 82 -20.77 11.49 18.13
N PRO A 83 -20.52 12.73 17.67
CA PRO A 83 -21.11 13.92 18.28
C PRO A 83 -22.65 13.88 18.23
N PRO A 84 -23.36 14.40 19.25
CA PRO A 84 -24.81 14.44 19.24
C PRO A 84 -25.31 15.25 18.03
N GLY A 85 -26.24 14.66 17.27
CA GLY A 85 -26.80 15.26 16.05
C GLY A 85 -25.95 15.08 14.79
N SER A 86 -24.80 14.41 14.87
CA SER A 86 -24.09 13.98 13.66
C SER A 86 -24.86 12.88 12.94
N LYS A 87 -24.77 12.89 11.60
CA LYS A 87 -25.35 11.86 10.74
C LYS A 87 -24.24 10.96 10.26
N ASP A 88 -24.52 9.67 10.17
CA ASP A 88 -23.59 8.74 9.56
C ASP A 88 -23.23 9.16 8.14
N LEU A 89 -22.03 8.81 7.71
CA LEU A 89 -21.55 9.06 6.37
C LEU A 89 -22.46 8.34 5.37
N TYR A 90 -23.32 9.11 4.70
CA TYR A 90 -24.26 8.60 3.71
C TYR A 90 -23.77 8.90 2.31
N PHE A 91 -23.67 7.85 1.50
CA PHE A 91 -23.42 7.97 0.06
C PHE A 91 -24.72 7.63 -0.69
N PRO A 92 -25.14 8.47 -1.67
CA PRO A 92 -26.34 8.20 -2.47
C PRO A 92 -26.29 6.87 -3.22
N THR A 93 -25.08 6.40 -3.55
CA THR A 93 -24.84 5.15 -4.26
C THR A 93 -23.71 4.38 -3.59
N LYS A 94 -23.79 3.04 -3.64
CA LYS A 94 -22.70 2.15 -3.18
C LYS A 94 -21.41 2.34 -4.00
N TYR A 95 -21.54 2.66 -5.29
CA TYR A 95 -20.44 2.84 -6.22
C TYR A 95 -20.53 4.21 -6.89
N SER A 96 -19.38 4.75 -7.31
CA SER A 96 -19.31 6.06 -7.98
C SER A 96 -20.04 6.12 -9.32
N GLN A 97 -20.23 4.97 -9.99
CA GLN A 97 -20.87 4.84 -11.30
C GLN A 97 -21.71 3.57 -11.38
N SER A 98 -22.67 3.52 -12.30
CA SER A 98 -23.47 2.31 -12.56
C SER A 98 -22.58 1.15 -13.05
N PHE A 99 -23.04 -0.08 -12.85
CA PHE A 99 -22.34 -1.28 -13.33
C PHE A 99 -22.07 -1.23 -14.84
N PHE A 100 -23.06 -0.79 -15.62
CA PHE A 100 -22.94 -0.73 -17.08
C PHE A 100 -21.87 0.28 -17.53
N THR A 101 -21.83 1.46 -16.90
CA THR A 101 -20.79 2.46 -17.16
C THR A 101 -19.40 1.92 -16.86
N GLN A 102 -19.23 1.25 -15.72
CA GLN A 102 -17.95 0.63 -15.35
C GLN A 102 -17.55 -0.48 -16.33
N CYS A 103 -18.50 -1.34 -16.73
CA CYS A 103 -18.27 -2.42 -17.69
C CYS A 103 -17.82 -1.87 -19.04
N MET A 104 -18.53 -0.88 -19.59
CA MET A 104 -18.17 -0.25 -20.85
C MET A 104 -16.81 0.46 -20.77
N ALA A 105 -16.51 1.15 -19.67
CA ALA A 105 -15.21 1.77 -19.46
C ALA A 105 -14.07 0.72 -19.42
N CYS A 106 -14.31 -0.43 -18.78
CA CYS A 106 -13.36 -1.53 -18.76
C CYS A 106 -13.13 -2.13 -20.14
N LEU A 107 -14.19 -2.38 -20.92
CA LEU A 107 -14.08 -2.87 -22.30
C LEU A 107 -13.35 -1.88 -23.20
N TRP A 108 -13.66 -0.59 -23.08
CA TRP A 108 -12.98 0.47 -23.80
C TRP A 108 -11.48 0.50 -23.47
N LYS A 109 -11.13 0.49 -22.18
CA LYS A 109 -9.74 0.44 -21.72
C LYS A 109 -9.03 -0.82 -22.25
N GLN A 110 -9.70 -1.96 -22.21
CA GLN A 110 -9.15 -3.23 -22.68
C GLN A 110 -8.90 -3.19 -24.19
N HIS A 111 -9.84 -2.66 -24.96
CA HIS A 111 -9.71 -2.46 -26.40
C HIS A 111 -8.48 -1.61 -26.75
N TRP A 112 -8.33 -0.46 -26.09
CA TRP A 112 -7.16 0.40 -26.27
C TRP A 112 -5.85 -0.27 -25.86
N SER A 113 -5.85 -1.07 -24.80
CA SER A 113 -4.68 -1.83 -24.36
C SER A 113 -4.23 -2.83 -25.43
N TYR A 114 -5.17 -3.57 -26.03
CA TYR A 114 -4.86 -4.52 -27.11
C TYR A 114 -4.35 -3.83 -28.37
N TRP A 115 -4.98 -2.72 -28.79
CA TRP A 115 -4.53 -1.96 -29.96
C TRP A 115 -3.14 -1.35 -29.80
N ARG A 116 -2.79 -0.91 -28.58
CA ARG A 116 -1.47 -0.34 -28.29
C ARG A 116 -0.39 -1.41 -28.07
N ASN A 117 -0.76 -2.69 -27.95
CA ASN A 117 0.18 -3.80 -27.81
C ASN A 117 0.03 -4.81 -28.97
N PRO A 118 0.52 -4.44 -30.17
CA PRO A 118 0.36 -5.26 -31.36
C PRO A 118 1.14 -6.57 -31.30
N SER A 119 2.31 -6.60 -30.64
CA SER A 119 3.13 -7.82 -30.51
C SER A 119 2.41 -8.90 -29.71
N TYR A 120 1.83 -8.55 -28.56
CA TYR A 120 1.03 -9.47 -27.75
C TYR A 120 -0.17 -10.03 -28.53
N THR A 121 -0.86 -9.15 -29.26
CA THR A 121 -2.03 -9.52 -30.08
C THR A 121 -1.65 -10.45 -31.24
N ALA A 122 -0.54 -10.16 -31.94
CA ALA A 122 -0.05 -10.97 -33.05
C ALA A 122 0.37 -12.38 -32.61
N VAL A 123 1.11 -12.49 -31.50
CA VAL A 123 1.51 -13.78 -30.92
C VAL A 123 0.27 -14.60 -30.57
N ARG A 124 -0.73 -13.99 -29.94
CA ARG A 124 -2.00 -14.65 -29.60
C ARG A 124 -2.71 -15.21 -30.83
N PHE A 125 -2.80 -14.43 -31.93
CA PHE A 125 -3.42 -14.90 -33.18
C PHE A 125 -2.64 -16.06 -33.81
N LEU A 126 -1.30 -15.98 -33.83
CA LEU A 126 -0.45 -17.03 -34.38
C LEU A 126 -0.65 -18.35 -33.61
N PHE A 127 -0.53 -18.31 -32.28
CA PHE A 127 -0.71 -19.51 -31.45
C PHE A 127 -2.11 -20.10 -31.59
N THR A 128 -3.15 -19.26 -31.63
CA THR A 128 -4.53 -19.72 -31.77
C THR A 128 -4.74 -20.40 -33.13
N THR A 129 -4.19 -19.83 -34.21
CA THR A 129 -4.26 -20.40 -35.56
C THR A 129 -3.53 -21.74 -35.62
N PHE A 130 -2.32 -21.81 -35.05
CA PHE A 130 -1.55 -23.06 -35.02
C PHE A 130 -2.28 -24.17 -34.26
N ILE A 131 -2.83 -23.87 -33.09
CA ILE A 131 -3.61 -24.83 -32.29
C ILE A 131 -4.85 -25.30 -33.05
N ALA A 132 -5.58 -24.37 -33.69
CA ALA A 132 -6.76 -24.71 -34.48
C ALA A 132 -6.42 -25.64 -35.66
N LEU A 133 -5.31 -25.39 -36.36
CA LEU A 133 -4.82 -26.27 -37.42
C LEU A 133 -4.41 -27.64 -36.88
N MET A 134 -3.68 -27.69 -35.76
CA MET A 134 -3.25 -28.95 -35.14
C MET A 134 -4.45 -29.83 -34.76
N PHE A 135 -5.47 -29.27 -34.11
CA PHE A 135 -6.67 -30.02 -33.76
C PHE A 135 -7.52 -30.36 -34.98
N GLY A 136 -7.65 -29.44 -35.95
CA GLY A 136 -8.38 -29.68 -37.18
C GLY A 136 -7.80 -30.81 -38.03
N THR A 137 -6.47 -30.94 -38.08
CA THR A 137 -5.80 -32.04 -38.79
C THR A 137 -5.82 -33.34 -37.99
N MET A 138 -5.68 -33.27 -36.65
CA MET A 138 -5.71 -34.46 -35.79
C MET A 138 -7.08 -35.16 -35.81
N PHE A 139 -8.16 -34.39 -35.89
CA PHE A 139 -9.53 -34.92 -36.00
C PHE A 139 -10.08 -34.82 -37.43
N TRP A 140 -9.19 -34.81 -38.42
CA TRP A 140 -9.60 -34.73 -39.82
C TRP A 140 -10.47 -35.94 -40.18
N ASP A 141 -11.65 -35.67 -40.76
CA ASP A 141 -12.61 -36.67 -41.22
C ASP A 141 -13.16 -37.60 -40.11
N LEU A 142 -13.07 -37.17 -38.85
CA LEU A 142 -13.64 -37.91 -37.72
C LEU A 142 -15.17 -37.87 -37.79
N GLY A 143 -15.78 -38.99 -38.21
CA GLY A 143 -17.24 -39.15 -38.31
C GLY A 143 -17.78 -39.40 -39.72
N SER A 144 -16.91 -39.57 -40.73
CA SER A 144 -17.31 -39.82 -42.13
C SER A 144 -17.71 -41.26 -42.45
N LYS A 145 -17.52 -42.21 -41.53
CA LYS A 145 -18.03 -43.58 -41.67
C LYS A 145 -19.42 -43.70 -41.05
N THR A 146 -20.44 -43.72 -41.91
CA THR A 146 -21.75 -44.32 -41.62
C THR A 146 -21.86 -45.63 -42.39
#